data_AF-A0A532TML4-F1
#
_entry.id   AF-A0A532TML4-F1
#
_cell.length_a   1.000
_cell.length_b   1.000
_cell.length_c   1.000
_cell.angle_alpha   90.00
_cell.angle_beta   90.00
_cell.angle_gamma   90.00
#
_symmetry.space_group_name_H-M   'P 1'
#
loop_
_entity.id
_entity.type
_entity.pdbx_description
1 polymer ?
#
loop_
_entity_poly.entity_id
_entity_poly.type
_entity_poly.pdbx_seq_one_letter_code
_entity_poly.pdbx_strand_id
1 'polypeptide(L)' 'MTSIRVEKELLEELVDLKLKFLYEEIDKILSKWDYEEPSKFLKDAKDGTIEEAEDDAITLRHLLDQREELFLLKKEWNDQ' A
#
# COMPACT_ATOMS: atom_id res chain seq x y z
N MET A 1 15.69 -27.87 -5.99
CA MET A 1 15.20 -26.62 -5.38
C MET A 1 16.38 -25.93 -4.75
N THR A 2 16.76 -24.78 -5.28
CA THR A 2 17.91 -24.00 -4.80
C THR A 2 17.41 -23.10 -3.67
N SER A 3 17.86 -23.32 -2.44
CA SER A 3 17.56 -22.44 -1.31
C SER A 3 18.56 -21.29 -1.31
N ILE A 4 18.08 -20.10 -1.63
CA ILE A 4 18.86 -18.87 -1.51
C ILE A 4 18.74 -18.41 -0.06
N ARG A 5 19.88 -18.29 0.63
CA ARG A 5 19.92 -17.69 1.97
C ARG A 5 19.91 -16.18 1.80
N VAL A 6 18.88 -15.55 2.33
CA VAL A 6 18.76 -14.09 2.38
C VAL A 6 19.01 -13.67 3.82
N GLU A 7 19.83 -12.64 4.02
CA GLU A 7 20.09 -12.08 5.35
C GLU A 7 18.82 -11.39 5.86
N LYS A 8 18.47 -11.61 7.14
CA LYS A 8 17.26 -11.05 7.76
C LYS A 8 17.23 -9.52 7.65
N GLU A 9 18.39 -8.88 7.84
CA GLU A 9 18.55 -7.42 7.72
C GLU A 9 18.19 -6.91 6.32
N LEU A 10 18.67 -7.58 5.27
CA LEU A 10 18.33 -7.24 3.88
C LEU A 10 16.84 -7.41 3.61
N LEU A 11 16.23 -8.45 4.17
CA LEU A 11 14.79 -8.73 4.03
C LEU A 11 13.94 -7.64 4.70
N GLU A 12 14.32 -7.20 5.90
CA GLU A 12 13.67 -6.10 6.62
C GLU A 12 13.81 -4.78 5.86
N GLU A 13 15.00 -4.47 5.36
CA GLU A 13 15.25 -3.26 4.56
C GLU A 13 14.40 -3.25 3.28
N LEU A 14 14.30 -4.38 2.58
CA LEU A 14 13.45 -4.52 1.39
C LEU A 14 11.97 -4.27 1.70
N VAL A 15 11.47 -4.80 2.82
CA VAL A 15 10.09 -4.58 3.24
C VAL A 15 9.86 -3.11 3.60
N ASP A 16 10.80 -2.48 4.30
CA ASP A 16 10.71 -1.05 4.65
C ASP A 16 10.74 -0.15 3.42
N LEU A 17 11.60 -0.44 2.46
CA LEU A 17 11.63 0.27 1.18
C LEU A 17 10.31 0.13 0.43
N LYS A 18 9.73 -1.09 0.41
CA LYS A 18 8.46 -1.31 -0.27
C LYS A 18 7.30 -0.63 0.44
N LEU A 19 7.26 -0.64 1.78
CA LEU A 19 6.28 0.10 2.55
C LEU A 19 6.36 1.59 2.25
N LYS A 20 7.57 2.17 2.22
CA LYS A 20 7.77 3.58 1.86
C LYS A 20 7.23 3.89 0.46
N PHE A 21 7.54 3.04 -0.52
CA PHE A 21 7.02 3.19 -1.88
C PHE A 21 5.48 3.17 -1.90
N LEU A 22 4.85 2.25 -1.18
CA LEU A 22 3.38 2.20 -1.09
C LEU A 22 2.80 3.48 -0.47
N TYR A 23 3.44 4.05 0.56
CA TYR A 23 3.02 5.34 1.11
C TYR A 23 3.12 6.47 0.08
N GLU A 24 4.22 6.54 -0.66
CA GLU A 24 4.42 7.58 -1.69
C GLU A 24 3.39 7.47 -2.82
N GLU A 25 3.05 6.25 -3.27
CA GLU A 25 2.03 6.05 -4.30
C GLU A 25 0.62 6.39 -3.80
N ILE A 26 0.30 6.00 -2.56
CA ILE A 26 -0.96 6.38 -1.91
C ILE A 26 -1.07 7.90 -1.82
N ASP A 27 0.00 8.57 -1.35
CA ASP A 27 0.04 10.03 -1.18
C ASP A 27 -0.09 10.77 -2.51
N LYS A 28 0.50 10.26 -3.60
CA LYS A 28 0.33 10.82 -4.95
C LYS A 28 -1.13 10.77 -5.42
N ILE A 29 -1.82 9.65 -5.21
CA ILE A 29 -3.23 9.50 -5.58
C ILE A 29 -4.07 10.47 -4.75
N LEU A 30 -3.85 10.51 -3.44
CA LEU A 30 -4.57 11.40 -2.53
C LEU A 30 -4.36 12.88 -2.87
N SER A 31 -3.11 13.28 -3.12
CA SER A 31 -2.76 14.65 -3.51
C SER A 31 -3.33 15.04 -4.88
N LYS A 32 -3.44 14.10 -5.83
CA LYS A 32 -4.06 14.34 -7.15
C LYS A 32 -5.53 14.76 -7.02
N TRP A 33 -6.23 14.20 -6.03
CA TRP A 33 -7.65 14.43 -5.83
C TRP A 33 -7.96 15.40 -4.68
N ASP A 34 -6.94 15.95 -4.01
CA ASP A 34 -7.06 16.85 -2.84
C ASP A 34 -7.77 16.19 -1.64
N TYR A 35 -7.46 14.92 -1.38
CA TYR A 35 -8.00 14.17 -0.24
C TYR A 35 -6.92 13.89 0.81
N GLU A 36 -7.26 14.07 2.09
CA GLU A 36 -6.37 13.69 3.20
C GLU A 36 -6.58 12.23 3.64
N GLU A 37 -7.77 11.68 3.40
CA GLU A 37 -8.17 10.36 3.87
C GLU A 37 -8.48 9.39 2.71
N PRO A 38 -7.75 8.26 2.59
CA PRO A 38 -8.02 7.22 1.60
C PRO A 38 -9.46 6.69 1.68
N SER A 39 -9.98 6.52 2.89
CA SER A 39 -11.34 6.03 3.14
C SER A 39 -12.40 6.93 2.52
N LYS A 40 -12.17 8.25 2.58
CA LYS A 40 -13.10 9.26 2.06
C LYS A 40 -13.06 9.30 0.54
N PHE A 41 -11.85 9.27 -0.03
CA PHE A 41 -11.68 9.16 -1.48
C PHE A 41 -12.34 7.90 -2.06
N LEU A 42 -12.11 6.73 -1.45
CA LEU A 42 -12.72 5.47 -1.90
C LEU A 42 -14.26 5.50 -1.83
N LYS A 43 -14.82 6.19 -0.84
CA LYS A 43 -16.26 6.34 -0.70
C LYS A 43 -16.81 7.26 -1.80
N ASP A 44 -16.21 8.43 -1.97
CA ASP A 44 -16.64 9.43 -2.94
C ASP A 44 -16.50 8.92 -4.39
N ALA A 45 -15.45 8.14 -4.69
CA ALA A 45 -15.29 7.44 -5.96
C ALA A 45 -16.38 6.37 -6.17
N LYS A 46 -16.73 5.61 -5.11
CA LYS A 46 -17.79 4.59 -5.18
C LYS A 46 -19.19 5.20 -5.35
N ASP A 47 -19.45 6.32 -4.69
CA ASP A 47 -20.72 7.05 -4.79
C ASP A 47 -20.86 7.83 -6.11
N GLY A 48 -19.80 7.86 -6.94
CA GLY A 48 -19.78 8.58 -8.22
C GLY A 48 -19.71 10.10 -8.04
N THR A 49 -19.25 10.58 -6.88
CA THR A 49 -19.09 12.01 -6.59
C THR A 49 -17.93 12.61 -7.39
N ILE A 50 -16.95 11.78 -7.73
CA ILE A 50 -15.78 12.16 -8.51
C ILE A 50 -15.79 11.35 -9.81
N GLU A 51 -16.00 12.03 -10.94
CA GLU A 51 -15.94 11.40 -12.26
C GLU A 51 -14.49 10.99 -12.60
N GLU A 52 -14.34 9.84 -13.27
CA GLU A 52 -13.05 9.25 -13.67
C GLU A 52 -12.12 8.81 -12.51
N ALA A 53 -12.58 8.86 -11.26
CA ALA A 53 -11.79 8.41 -10.10
C ALA A 53 -11.80 6.89 -9.86
N GLU A 54 -12.56 6.11 -10.64
CA GLU A 54 -12.71 4.66 -10.46
C GLU A 54 -11.37 3.91 -10.57
N ASP A 55 -10.57 4.19 -11.59
CA ASP A 55 -9.27 3.53 -11.79
C ASP A 55 -8.29 3.85 -10.65
N ASP A 56 -8.26 5.11 -10.23
CA ASP A 56 -7.42 5.55 -9.10
C ASP A 56 -7.92 4.96 -7.77
N ALA A 57 -9.23 4.79 -7.59
CA ALA A 57 -9.82 4.15 -6.41
C ALA A 57 -9.51 2.65 -6.35
N ILE A 58 -9.57 1.95 -7.49
CA ILE A 58 -9.15 0.55 -7.57
C ILE A 58 -7.66 0.42 -7.25
N THR A 59 -6.83 1.30 -7.82
CA THR A 59 -5.39 1.33 -7.58
C THR A 59 -5.08 1.59 -6.11
N LEU A 60 -5.73 2.59 -5.51
CA LEU A 60 -5.55 2.94 -4.10
C LEU A 60 -5.94 1.78 -3.17
N ARG A 61 -7.05 1.09 -3.46
CA ARG A 61 -7.48 -0.08 -2.71
C ARG A 61 -6.43 -1.19 -2.75
N HIS A 62 -5.92 -1.49 -3.94
CA HIS A 62 -4.87 -2.50 -4.10
C HIS A 62 -3.58 -2.12 -3.34
N LEU A 63 -3.19 -0.84 -3.35
CA LEU A 63 -2.02 -0.37 -2.58
C LEU A 63 -2.23 -0.51 -1.06
N LEU A 64 -3.44 -0.27 -0.56
CA LEU A 64 -3.79 -0.46 0.85
C LEU A 64 -3.75 -1.94 1.25
N ASP A 65 -4.29 -2.82 0.40
CA ASP A 65 -4.25 -4.27 0.64
C ASP A 65 -2.80 -4.77 0.68
N GLN A 66 -1.96 -4.36 -0.28
CA GLN A 66 -0.52 -4.70 -0.29
C GLN A 66 0.21 -4.19 0.96
N ARG A 67 -0.15 -3.01 1.46
CA ARG A 67 0.43 -2.45 2.68
C ARG A 67 0.05 -3.31 3.89
N GLU A 68 -1.20 -3.72 4.00
CA GLU A 68 -1.68 -4.58 5.09
C GLU A 68 -0.99 -5.96 5.06
N GLU A 69 -0.84 -6.58 3.88
CA GLU A 69 -0.10 -7.84 3.73
C GLU A 69 1.36 -7.71 4.21
N LEU A 70 2.07 -6.64 3.84
CA LEU A 70 3.43 -6.41 4.28
C LEU A 70 3.52 -6.19 5.79
N PHE A 71 2.54 -5.52 6.40
CA PHE A 71 2.48 -5.38 7.87
C PHE A 71 2.26 -6.72 8.57
N LEU A 72 1.38 -7.57 8.04
CA LEU A 72 1.16 -8.91 8.56
C LEU A 72 2.43 -9.76 8.45
N LEU A 73 3.10 -9.73 7.30
CA LEU A 73 4.37 -10.43 7.09
C LEU A 73 5.45 -9.97 8.09
N LYS A 74 5.58 -8.66 8.30
CA LYS A 74 6.52 -8.10 9.28
C LYS A 74 6.20 -8.52 10.71
N LYS A 75 4.91 -8.65 11.05
CA LYS A 75 4.46 -9.12 12.36
C LYS A 75 4.81 -10.59 12.57
N GLU A 76 4.55 -11.44 11.58
CA GLU A 76 4.93 -12.87 11.63
C GLU A 76 6.43 -13.09 11.84
N TRP A 77 7.29 -12.21 11.30
CA TRP A 77 8.75 -12.27 11.50
C TRP A 77 9.22 -11.83 12.88
N ASN A 78 8.42 -11.02 13.60
CA ASN A 78 8.73 -10.52 14.94
C ASN A 78 8.16 -11.42 16.04
N ASP A 79 7.13 -12.21 15.73
CA ASP A 79 6.54 -13.21 16.63
C ASP A 79 7.30 -14.58 16.59
N GLN A 80 8.34 -14.73 15.75
CA GLN A 80 9.25 -15.89 15.69
C GLN A 80 10.60 -15.63 16.38
#